data_AF-A0A1B6JJB4-F1
#
_entry.id   AF-A0A1B6JJB4-F1
#
_cell.length_a   1.000
_cell.length_b   1.000
_cell.length_c   1.000
_cell.angle_alpha   90.00
_cell.angle_beta   90.00
_cell.angle_gamma   90.00
#
_symmetry.space_group_name_H-M   'P 1'
#
loop_
_entity.id
_entity.type
_entity.pdbx_description
1 polymer ?
#
loop_
_entity_poly.entity_id
_entity_poly.type
_entity_poly.pdbx_seq_one_letter_code
_entity_poly.pdbx_strand_id
1 'polypeptide(L)'
;MGITYAFSFIVTFLFILKLSNEVCGECSIPMVLRGSWFSWENGRQTETELNANEMHRNSDRGFFCENIREDFLVNYTLVFNHPADGCYHCVKFLVRTVNVLEKIETGCVSLRSGVEPTVENVCANLNPDQQLSTLFSQNYVPVNCRSSLEGVWQFAYQNRFRFTGECNHPEAQIRSCQQAGSQFLISNQKFNITYKACSGMTGTFDGAWYDAELSSYQAERQEG
;
A
#
# COMPACT_ATOMS: atom_id res chain seq x y z
N MET A 1 -65.91 -10.08 -14.99
CA MET A 1 -64.86 -9.37 -15.77
C MET A 1 -63.74 -8.77 -14.90
N GLY A 2 -63.73 -8.92 -13.57
CA GLY A 2 -62.68 -8.36 -12.69
C GLY A 2 -61.54 -9.30 -12.29
N ILE A 3 -61.74 -10.62 -12.41
CA ILE A 3 -60.80 -11.64 -11.89
C ILE A 3 -59.57 -11.82 -12.83
N THR A 4 -59.76 -11.62 -14.13
CA THR A 4 -58.69 -11.73 -15.15
C THR A 4 -57.67 -10.59 -15.07
N TYR A 5 -58.09 -9.38 -14.69
CA TYR A 5 -57.16 -8.25 -14.53
C TYR A 5 -56.27 -8.42 -13.30
N ALA A 6 -56.80 -8.96 -12.20
CA ALA A 6 -56.04 -9.22 -10.98
C ALA A 6 -54.92 -10.26 -11.19
N PHE A 7 -55.21 -11.33 -11.94
CA PHE A 7 -54.21 -12.35 -12.28
C PHE A 7 -53.08 -11.79 -13.17
N SER A 8 -53.42 -10.93 -14.12
CA SER A 8 -52.44 -10.28 -14.99
C SER A 8 -51.48 -9.40 -14.18
N PHE A 9 -51.99 -8.54 -13.29
CA PHE A 9 -51.16 -7.69 -12.44
C PHE A 9 -50.22 -8.47 -11.52
N ILE A 10 -50.68 -9.60 -10.95
CA ILE A 10 -49.84 -10.44 -10.07
C ILE A 10 -48.70 -11.08 -10.85
N VAL A 11 -48.96 -11.56 -12.07
CA VAL A 11 -47.94 -12.16 -12.93
C VAL A 11 -46.91 -11.13 -13.37
N THR A 12 -47.32 -9.91 -13.74
CA THR A 12 -46.39 -8.84 -14.12
C THR A 12 -45.57 -8.35 -12.93
N PHE A 13 -46.16 -8.25 -11.74
CA PHE A 13 -45.46 -7.85 -10.51
C PHE A 13 -44.42 -8.88 -10.06
N LEU A 14 -44.74 -10.19 -10.19
CA LEU A 14 -43.77 -11.26 -9.96
C LEU A 14 -42.64 -11.29 -11.00
N PHE A 15 -42.92 -10.88 -12.25
CA PHE A 15 -41.89 -10.75 -13.29
C PHE A 15 -40.94 -9.56 -13.03
N ILE A 16 -41.46 -8.44 -12.54
CA ILE A 16 -40.66 -7.25 -12.19
C ILE A 16 -39.79 -7.52 -10.94
N LEU A 17 -40.28 -8.29 -9.97
CA LEU A 17 -39.49 -8.72 -8.80
C LEU A 17 -38.33 -9.67 -9.14
N LYS A 18 -38.39 -10.37 -10.29
CA LYS A 18 -37.27 -11.20 -10.77
C LYS A 18 -36.18 -10.42 -11.50
N LEU A 19 -36.40 -9.13 -11.79
CA LEU A 19 -35.45 -8.26 -12.50
C LEU A 19 -34.60 -7.38 -11.56
N SER A 20 -34.78 -7.49 -10.24
CA SER A 20 -34.00 -6.70 -9.29
C SER A 20 -32.76 -7.46 -8.80
N ASN A 21 -31.62 -6.96 -9.27
CA ASN A 21 -30.31 -6.92 -8.61
C ASN A 21 -29.41 -8.16 -8.68
N GLU A 22 -28.75 -8.33 -9.83
CA GLU A 22 -27.29 -8.46 -9.82
C GLU A 22 -26.71 -7.14 -10.34
N VAL A 23 -26.47 -6.20 -9.42
CA VAL A 23 -25.45 -5.20 -9.68
C VAL A 23 -24.13 -5.95 -9.47
N CYS A 24 -23.57 -6.50 -10.54
CA CYS A 24 -22.15 -6.84 -10.57
C CYS A 24 -21.41 -5.52 -10.32
N GLY A 25 -21.02 -5.28 -9.07
CA GLY A 25 -20.12 -4.19 -8.75
C GLY A 25 -18.81 -4.50 -9.47
N GLU A 26 -18.51 -3.75 -10.51
CA GLU A 26 -17.21 -3.76 -11.17
C GLU A 26 -16.14 -3.54 -10.08
N CYS A 27 -15.17 -4.46 -9.95
CA CYS A 27 -14.11 -4.26 -8.96
C CYS A 27 -13.36 -2.99 -9.31
N SER A 28 -13.50 -1.95 -8.48
CA SER A 28 -12.78 -0.70 -8.64
C SER A 28 -11.74 -0.54 -7.55
N ILE A 29 -10.48 -0.63 -7.94
CA ILE A 29 -9.31 -0.43 -7.08
C ILE A 29 -9.35 1.00 -6.53
N PRO A 30 -9.27 1.23 -5.22
CA PRO A 30 -9.37 2.57 -4.63
C PRO A 30 -8.26 3.52 -5.07
N MET A 31 -8.59 4.82 -5.21
CA MET A 31 -7.64 5.86 -5.64
C MET A 31 -6.35 5.91 -4.82
N VAL A 32 -6.41 5.57 -3.53
CA VAL A 32 -5.24 5.56 -2.63
C VAL A 32 -4.19 4.50 -3.02
N LEU A 33 -4.60 3.46 -3.76
CA LEU A 33 -3.70 2.41 -4.25
C LEU A 33 -3.22 2.65 -5.69
N ARG A 34 -3.93 3.48 -6.45
CA ARG A 34 -3.65 3.71 -7.88
C ARG A 34 -2.34 4.47 -8.08
N GLY A 35 -1.72 4.24 -9.23
CA GLY A 35 -0.46 4.86 -9.62
C GLY A 35 0.65 3.86 -9.87
N SER A 36 1.87 4.38 -10.02
CA SER A 36 3.06 3.59 -10.33
C SER A 36 3.95 3.47 -9.09
N TRP A 37 4.35 2.26 -8.76
CA TRP A 37 5.00 1.89 -7.52
C TRP A 37 6.29 1.11 -7.80
N PHE A 38 7.37 1.50 -7.14
CA PHE A 38 8.64 0.78 -7.17
C PHE A 38 8.81 -0.09 -5.92
N SER A 39 9.33 -1.29 -6.08
CA SER A 39 9.65 -2.18 -4.98
C SER A 39 10.85 -3.09 -5.30
N TRP A 40 11.42 -3.68 -4.25
CA TRP A 40 12.41 -4.75 -4.37
C TRP A 40 11.77 -6.05 -3.89
N GLU A 41 11.43 -6.93 -4.81
CA GLU A 41 10.72 -8.19 -4.53
C GLU A 41 11.58 -9.36 -5.00
N ASN A 42 11.76 -10.40 -4.18
CA ASN A 42 12.48 -11.62 -4.56
C ASN A 42 13.87 -11.37 -5.18
N GLY A 43 14.60 -10.37 -4.66
CA GLY A 43 15.95 -10.06 -5.14
C GLY A 43 16.01 -9.24 -6.44
N ARG A 44 14.88 -8.74 -6.95
CA ARG A 44 14.81 -7.96 -8.19
C ARG A 44 13.98 -6.69 -8.04
N GLN A 45 14.36 -5.68 -8.82
CA GLN A 45 13.54 -4.48 -9.01
C GLN A 45 12.20 -4.87 -9.65
N THR A 46 11.12 -4.33 -9.10
CA THR A 46 9.76 -4.60 -9.57
C THR A 46 8.97 -3.30 -9.61
N GLU A 47 8.46 -2.98 -10.80
CA GLU A 47 7.52 -1.88 -11.02
C GLU A 47 6.10 -2.45 -11.01
N THR A 48 5.22 -1.84 -10.22
CA THR A 48 3.80 -2.20 -10.14
C THR A 48 2.96 -0.98 -10.50
N GLU A 49 2.12 -1.09 -11.52
CA GLU A 49 1.17 -0.04 -11.91
C GLU A 49 -0.25 -0.50 -11.59
N LEU A 50 -0.99 0.31 -10.83
CA LEU A 50 -2.37 0.05 -10.43
C LEU A 50 -3.27 1.10 -11.07
N ASN A 51 -4.22 0.66 -11.90
CA ASN A 51 -5.27 1.53 -12.46
C ASN A 51 -6.61 1.25 -11.76
N ALA A 52 -7.74 1.64 -12.36
CA ALA A 52 -9.04 1.43 -11.73
C ALA A 52 -9.41 -0.07 -11.60
N ASN A 53 -8.95 -0.92 -12.52
CA ASN A 53 -9.45 -2.29 -12.67
C ASN A 53 -8.31 -3.31 -12.82
N GLU A 54 -7.07 -2.88 -13.00
CA GLU A 54 -5.93 -3.75 -13.32
C GLU A 54 -4.69 -3.40 -12.49
N MET A 55 -3.86 -4.41 -12.29
CA MET A 55 -2.51 -4.31 -11.77
C MET A 55 -1.53 -4.84 -12.82
N HIS A 56 -0.55 -4.05 -13.25
CA HIS A 56 0.56 -4.52 -14.09
C HIS A 56 1.81 -4.64 -13.26
N ARG A 57 2.61 -5.68 -13.51
CA ARG A 57 3.93 -5.86 -12.92
C ARG A 57 4.99 -5.90 -14.02
N ASN A 58 5.92 -4.96 -14.02
CA ASN A 58 6.88 -4.79 -15.11
C ASN A 58 6.15 -4.80 -16.47
N SER A 59 6.59 -5.63 -17.42
CA SER A 59 5.98 -5.77 -18.76
C SER A 59 4.94 -6.89 -18.86
N ASP A 60 4.29 -7.29 -17.77
CA ASP A 60 3.29 -8.37 -17.76
C ASP A 60 1.96 -7.94 -18.40
N ARG A 61 1.17 -8.92 -18.88
CA ARG A 61 -0.11 -8.72 -19.57
C ARG A 61 -1.23 -8.14 -18.70
N GLY A 62 -0.98 -7.98 -17.40
CA GLY A 62 -1.89 -7.36 -16.46
C GLY A 62 -2.75 -8.37 -15.71
N PHE A 63 -3.03 -8.02 -14.46
CA PHE A 63 -3.85 -8.74 -13.51
C PHE A 63 -5.17 -7.98 -13.36
N PHE A 64 -6.30 -8.60 -13.68
CA PHE A 64 -7.62 -7.96 -13.67
C PHE A 64 -8.29 -8.12 -12.31
N CYS A 65 -8.82 -7.05 -11.73
CA CYS A 65 -9.51 -7.14 -10.46
C CYS A 65 -10.89 -7.79 -10.61
N GLU A 66 -11.14 -8.82 -9.81
CA GLU A 66 -12.41 -9.56 -9.77
C GLU A 66 -13.20 -9.27 -8.50
N ASN A 67 -12.49 -9.02 -7.39
CA ASN A 67 -13.12 -8.82 -6.10
C ASN A 67 -12.26 -7.98 -5.17
N ILE A 68 -12.90 -7.23 -4.27
CA ILE A 68 -12.23 -6.39 -3.29
C ILE A 68 -12.95 -6.42 -1.96
N ARG A 69 -12.18 -6.47 -0.87
CA ARG A 69 -12.65 -6.20 0.49
C ARG A 69 -11.83 -5.07 1.11
N GLU A 70 -12.55 -4.06 1.57
CA GLU A 70 -11.97 -2.90 2.25
C GLU A 70 -12.12 -3.06 3.77
N ASP A 71 -11.00 -3.04 4.48
CA ASP A 71 -10.94 -3.15 5.94
C ASP A 71 -10.35 -1.84 6.50
N PHE A 72 -11.18 -1.05 7.17
CA PHE A 72 -10.80 0.20 7.87
C PHE A 72 -10.13 1.28 6.99
N LEU A 73 -10.43 1.32 5.68
CA LEU A 73 -9.90 2.32 4.71
C LEU A 73 -8.36 2.36 4.55
N VAL A 74 -7.65 1.42 5.17
CA VAL A 74 -6.18 1.35 5.12
C VAL A 74 -5.69 -0.03 4.71
N ASN A 75 -6.53 -1.06 4.84
CA ASN A 75 -6.22 -2.41 4.41
C ASN A 75 -7.18 -2.80 3.29
N TYR A 76 -6.62 -3.23 2.17
CA TYR A 76 -7.39 -3.61 1.00
C TYR A 76 -6.97 -5.00 0.58
N THR A 77 -7.91 -5.93 0.53
CA THR A 77 -7.66 -7.29 0.05
C THR A 77 -8.32 -7.44 -1.31
N LEU A 78 -7.54 -7.66 -2.35
CA LEU A 78 -8.00 -7.76 -3.73
C LEU A 78 -7.75 -9.16 -4.29
N VAL A 79 -8.69 -9.62 -5.11
CA VAL A 79 -8.55 -10.80 -5.94
C VAL A 79 -8.30 -10.36 -7.37
N PHE A 80 -7.19 -10.83 -7.90
CA PHE A 80 -6.76 -10.57 -9.25
C PHE A 80 -6.79 -11.84 -10.09
N ASN A 81 -7.38 -11.78 -11.28
CA ASN A 81 -7.28 -12.80 -12.32
C ASN A 81 -6.07 -12.51 -13.20
N HIS A 82 -5.21 -13.50 -13.42
CA HIS A 82 -4.10 -13.40 -14.35
C HIS A 82 -4.32 -14.28 -15.58
N PRO A 83 -4.74 -13.72 -16.72
CA PRO A 83 -5.04 -14.51 -17.92
C PRO A 83 -3.83 -15.27 -18.50
N ALA A 84 -2.59 -14.81 -18.24
CA ALA A 84 -1.40 -15.48 -18.76
C ALA A 84 -1.13 -16.82 -18.06
N ASP A 85 -1.36 -16.88 -16.73
CA ASP A 85 -1.17 -18.10 -15.94
C ASP A 85 -2.49 -18.88 -15.73
N GLY A 86 -3.63 -18.27 -16.03
CA GLY A 86 -4.95 -18.89 -15.93
C GLY A 86 -5.42 -19.14 -14.50
N CYS A 87 -5.04 -18.28 -13.55
CA CYS A 87 -5.38 -18.42 -12.14
C CYS A 87 -5.57 -17.08 -11.43
N TYR A 88 -5.96 -17.18 -10.16
CA TYR A 88 -6.20 -16.02 -9.31
C TYR A 88 -5.05 -15.78 -8.34
N HIS A 89 -4.84 -14.53 -7.98
CA HIS A 89 -3.88 -14.08 -6.99
C HIS A 89 -4.62 -13.23 -5.96
N CYS A 90 -4.39 -13.51 -4.69
CA CYS A 90 -4.81 -12.64 -3.62
C CYS A 90 -3.68 -11.66 -3.29
N VAL A 91 -4.00 -10.37 -3.25
CA VAL A 91 -3.05 -9.34 -2.83
C VAL A 91 -3.70 -8.50 -1.73
N LYS A 92 -3.03 -8.39 -0.59
CA LYS A 92 -3.45 -7.49 0.49
C LYS A 92 -2.49 -6.31 0.56
N PHE A 93 -3.01 -5.11 0.31
CA PHE A 93 -2.29 -3.85 0.48
C PHE A 93 -2.59 -3.24 1.85
N LEU A 94 -1.55 -2.64 2.42
CA LEU A 94 -1.61 -1.85 3.64
C LEU A 94 -1.10 -0.45 3.29
N VAL A 95 -1.99 0.54 3.38
CA VAL A 95 -1.65 1.94 3.17
C VAL A 95 -0.90 2.45 4.39
N ARG A 96 0.39 2.76 4.23
CA ARG A 96 1.20 3.36 5.30
C ARG A 96 1.21 4.87 5.20
N THR A 97 1.38 5.39 3.99
CA THR A 97 1.24 6.81 3.64
C THR A 97 0.75 6.93 2.20
N VAL A 98 0.52 8.16 1.73
CA VAL A 98 0.22 8.42 0.32
C VAL A 98 1.36 8.04 -0.65
N ASN A 99 2.59 7.84 -0.14
CA ASN A 99 3.76 7.49 -0.95
C ASN A 99 4.34 6.11 -0.64
N VAL A 100 3.78 5.40 0.34
CA VAL A 100 4.28 4.11 0.80
C VAL A 100 3.12 3.15 1.02
N LEU A 101 3.14 2.05 0.27
CA LEU A 101 2.29 0.89 0.50
C LEU A 101 3.16 -0.27 0.98
N GLU A 102 2.54 -1.19 1.70
CA GLU A 102 3.08 -2.52 1.88
C GLU A 102 2.10 -3.53 1.31
N LYS A 103 2.60 -4.68 0.85
CA LYS A 103 1.74 -5.78 0.43
C LYS A 103 2.24 -7.15 0.85
N ILE A 104 1.30 -8.07 0.98
CA ILE A 104 1.52 -9.51 0.92
C ILE A 104 0.66 -10.08 -0.20
N GLU A 105 1.13 -11.16 -0.82
CA GLU A 105 0.44 -11.79 -1.93
C GLU A 105 0.58 -13.30 -1.90
N THR A 106 -0.44 -14.00 -2.36
CA THR A 106 -0.38 -15.43 -2.61
C THR A 106 0.31 -15.73 -3.94
N GLY A 107 0.78 -16.97 -4.09
CA GLY A 107 1.00 -17.54 -5.42
C GLY A 107 -0.31 -17.72 -6.19
N CYS A 108 -0.19 -18.42 -7.32
CA CYS A 108 -1.29 -18.80 -8.20
C CYS A 108 -2.29 -19.73 -7.49
N VAL A 109 -3.57 -19.34 -7.46
CA VAL A 109 -4.68 -20.09 -6.84
C VAL A 109 -5.69 -20.48 -7.91
N SER A 110 -5.87 -21.78 -8.12
CA SER A 110 -6.88 -22.32 -9.04
C SER A 110 -8.17 -22.66 -8.28
N LEU A 111 -9.30 -22.15 -8.78
CA LEU A 111 -10.62 -22.47 -8.25
C LEU A 111 -11.25 -23.65 -9.00
N ARG A 112 -12.13 -24.38 -8.32
CA ARG A 112 -12.94 -25.42 -8.98
C ARG A 112 -14.00 -24.77 -9.86
N SER A 113 -14.43 -25.49 -10.90
CA SER A 113 -15.50 -25.02 -11.78
C SER A 113 -16.78 -24.71 -10.97
N GLY A 114 -17.37 -23.54 -11.24
CA GLY A 114 -18.58 -23.07 -10.55
C GLY A 114 -18.36 -22.38 -9.21
N VAL A 115 -17.11 -22.23 -8.75
CA VAL A 115 -16.79 -21.45 -7.54
C VAL A 115 -16.44 -20.01 -7.94
N GLU A 116 -17.10 -19.04 -7.32
CA GLU A 116 -16.85 -17.63 -7.57
C GLU A 116 -15.52 -17.15 -6.95
N PRO A 117 -14.78 -16.25 -7.63
CA PRO A 117 -13.49 -15.74 -7.17
C PRO A 117 -13.62 -14.63 -6.12
N THR A 118 -14.22 -14.94 -4.99
CA THR A 118 -14.34 -14.01 -3.85
C THR A 118 -13.06 -13.95 -3.02
N VAL A 119 -12.90 -12.90 -2.20
CA VAL A 119 -11.80 -12.80 -1.22
C VAL A 119 -11.78 -14.04 -0.32
N GLU A 120 -12.92 -14.53 0.13
CA GLU A 120 -13.00 -15.69 1.03
C GLU A 120 -12.48 -16.97 0.38
N ASN A 121 -12.70 -17.14 -0.92
CA ASN A 121 -12.29 -18.35 -1.65
C ASN A 121 -10.83 -18.30 -2.10
N VAL A 122 -10.34 -17.16 -2.57
CA VAL A 122 -8.98 -17.02 -3.11
C VAL A 122 -7.96 -16.71 -2.02
N CYS A 123 -8.31 -15.86 -1.05
CA CYS A 123 -7.39 -15.37 -0.04
C CYS A 123 -7.31 -16.25 1.22
N ALA A 124 -8.00 -17.40 1.26
CA ALA A 124 -8.04 -18.27 2.44
C ALA A 124 -6.63 -18.71 2.92
N ASN A 125 -5.69 -18.86 2.00
CA ASN A 125 -4.31 -19.29 2.29
C ASN A 125 -3.30 -18.13 2.27
N LEU A 126 -3.76 -16.88 2.29
CA LEU A 126 -2.86 -15.74 2.41
C LEU A 126 -2.18 -15.78 3.79
N ASN A 127 -0.87 -15.98 3.81
CA ASN A 127 -0.10 -16.06 5.04
C ASN A 127 0.10 -14.64 5.64
N PRO A 128 -0.49 -14.32 6.81
CA PRO A 128 -0.33 -13.00 7.42
C PRO A 128 1.09 -12.75 7.95
N ASP A 129 1.87 -13.80 8.20
CA ASP A 129 3.24 -13.72 8.73
C ASP A 129 4.29 -13.70 7.60
N GLN A 130 3.87 -13.64 6.33
CA GLN A 130 4.76 -13.48 5.20
C GLN A 130 5.49 -12.12 5.26
N GLN A 131 6.74 -12.10 4.79
CA GLN A 131 7.48 -10.86 4.61
C GLN A 131 6.72 -9.87 3.72
N LEU A 132 6.56 -8.65 4.22
CA LEU A 132 5.90 -7.56 3.50
C LEU A 132 6.83 -7.01 2.41
N SER A 133 6.30 -6.86 1.20
CA SER A 133 6.95 -6.08 0.15
C SER A 133 6.57 -4.62 0.31
N THR A 134 7.55 -3.73 0.48
CA THR A 134 7.32 -2.28 0.55
C THR A 134 7.38 -1.66 -0.84
N LEU A 135 6.35 -0.89 -1.17
CA LEU A 135 6.15 -0.21 -2.44
C LEU A 135 6.25 1.30 -2.22
N PHE A 136 7.07 1.97 -3.03
CA PHE A 136 7.30 3.41 -3.00
C PHE A 136 6.70 4.05 -4.24
N SER A 137 5.90 5.12 -4.07
CA SER A 137 5.32 5.83 -5.21
C SER A 137 6.42 6.40 -6.10
N GLN A 138 6.35 6.12 -7.40
CA GLN A 138 7.24 6.73 -8.39
C GLN A 138 6.86 8.18 -8.68
N ASN A 139 5.59 8.54 -8.45
CA ASN A 139 5.07 9.89 -8.56
C ASN A 139 4.80 10.45 -7.16
N TYR A 140 5.88 10.71 -6.40
CA TYR A 140 5.78 11.12 -5.01
C TYR A 140 4.98 12.43 -4.85
N VAL A 141 4.06 12.44 -3.88
CA VAL A 141 3.32 13.64 -3.49
C VAL A 141 3.96 14.18 -2.20
N PRO A 142 4.46 15.42 -2.19
CA PRO A 142 5.04 15.98 -0.98
C PRO A 142 4.01 16.03 0.18
N VAL A 143 4.36 15.47 1.34
CA VAL A 143 3.48 15.39 2.52
C VAL A 143 3.88 16.44 3.54
N ASN A 144 2.91 17.16 4.09
CA ASN A 144 3.14 18.16 5.13
C ASN A 144 3.72 17.50 6.40
N CYS A 145 4.85 18.00 6.88
CA CYS A 145 5.51 17.50 8.08
C CYS A 145 4.59 17.53 9.32
N ARG A 146 3.64 18.47 9.40
CA ARG A 146 2.66 18.55 10.48
C ARG A 146 1.78 17.29 10.58
N SER A 147 1.49 16.67 9.44
CA SER A 147 0.73 15.43 9.35
C SER A 147 1.59 14.15 9.43
N SER A 148 2.93 14.26 9.46
CA SER A 148 3.83 13.10 9.52
C SER A 148 4.59 13.03 10.85
N LEU A 149 5.48 13.98 11.13
CA LEU A 149 6.28 14.07 12.36
C LEU A 149 6.41 15.55 12.72
N GLU A 150 5.61 16.06 13.67
CA GLU A 150 5.69 17.44 14.18
C GLU A 150 6.53 17.49 15.47
N GLY A 151 7.43 18.46 15.58
CA GLY A 151 8.26 18.72 16.77
C GLY A 151 9.74 18.31 16.64
N VAL A 152 10.35 18.05 17.80
CA VAL A 152 11.74 17.62 17.93
C VAL A 152 11.75 16.20 18.49
N TRP A 153 12.32 15.28 17.73
CA TRP A 153 12.35 13.86 18.04
C TRP A 153 13.78 13.44 18.30
N GLN A 154 14.04 12.74 19.39
CA GLN A 154 15.32 12.09 19.62
C GLN A 154 15.34 10.74 18.90
N PHE A 155 16.48 10.36 18.33
CA PHE A 155 16.61 9.06 17.68
C PHE A 155 17.94 8.39 18.03
N ALA A 156 17.93 7.08 17.98
CA ALA A 156 19.12 6.25 18.01
C ALA A 156 19.37 5.65 16.61
N TYR A 157 20.63 5.37 16.26
CA TYR A 157 20.97 4.84 14.95
C TYR A 157 22.02 3.74 15.03
N GLN A 158 21.96 2.82 14.07
CA GLN A 158 22.90 1.72 13.92
C GLN A 158 23.41 1.66 12.49
N ASN A 159 24.72 1.47 12.32
CA ASN A 159 25.32 1.16 11.03
C ASN A 159 26.10 -0.16 11.16
N ARG A 160 25.45 -1.25 10.76
CA ARG A 160 25.99 -2.62 10.89
C ARG A 160 27.31 -2.85 10.16
N PHE A 161 27.63 -2.03 9.16
CA PHE A 161 28.89 -2.09 8.41
C PHE A 161 30.03 -1.30 9.07
N ARG A 162 29.71 -0.34 9.94
CA ARG A 162 30.70 0.56 10.57
C ARG A 162 30.92 0.30 12.05
N PHE A 163 29.90 -0.16 12.77
CA PHE A 163 29.99 -0.42 14.20
C PHE A 163 28.95 -1.43 14.70
N THR A 164 29.24 -2.05 15.84
CA THR A 164 28.33 -2.97 16.53
C THR A 164 27.57 -2.23 17.63
N GLY A 165 26.27 -2.52 17.78
CA GLY A 165 25.39 -1.86 18.73
C GLY A 165 24.65 -0.64 18.18
N GLU A 166 23.73 -0.10 18.97
CA GLU A 166 22.94 1.09 18.65
C GLU A 166 23.57 2.33 19.30
N CYS A 167 23.79 3.39 18.53
CA CYS A 167 24.23 4.68 19.04
C CYS A 167 23.00 5.52 19.43
N ASN A 168 22.78 5.66 20.73
CA ASN A 168 21.71 6.47 21.30
C ASN A 168 22.30 7.69 22.03
N HIS A 169 22.35 8.83 21.33
CA HIS A 169 22.88 10.08 21.87
C HIS A 169 21.73 11.09 22.12
N PRO A 170 21.66 11.77 23.27
CA PRO A 170 20.54 12.66 23.60
C PRO A 170 20.40 13.87 22.65
N GLU A 171 21.50 14.31 22.05
CA GLU A 171 21.50 15.39 21.05
C GLU A 171 21.25 14.91 19.61
N ALA A 172 21.15 13.60 19.36
CA ALA A 172 20.78 13.09 18.05
C ALA A 172 19.27 13.28 17.86
N GLN A 173 18.89 14.17 16.94
CA GLN A 173 17.51 14.63 16.81
C GLN A 173 17.07 14.85 15.37
N ILE A 174 15.78 14.62 15.12
CA ILE A 174 15.05 15.02 13.92
C ILE A 174 14.18 16.21 14.30
N ARG A 175 14.40 17.35 13.65
CA ARG A 175 13.61 18.57 13.82
C ARG A 175 12.75 18.79 12.58
N SER A 176 11.44 18.69 12.74
CA SER A 176 10.49 18.99 11.67
C SER A 176 10.16 20.48 11.59
N CYS A 177 9.71 20.96 10.42
CA CYS A 177 8.99 22.24 10.26
C CYS A 177 9.68 23.46 10.91
N GLN A 178 10.84 23.88 10.42
CA GLN A 178 11.47 25.11 10.96
C GLN A 178 10.81 26.41 10.45
N GLN A 179 9.97 26.34 9.41
CA GLN A 179 9.26 27.49 8.86
C GLN A 179 7.78 27.17 8.61
N ALA A 180 6.91 28.15 8.85
CA ALA A 180 5.51 28.06 8.47
C ALA A 180 5.41 27.87 6.95
N GLY A 181 4.78 26.77 6.53
CA GLY A 181 4.59 26.49 5.11
C GLY A 181 3.73 27.58 4.48
N SER A 182 4.14 28.08 3.32
CA SER A 182 3.26 28.85 2.45
C SER A 182 2.61 27.89 1.46
N GLN A 183 1.45 28.26 0.92
CA GLN A 183 0.73 27.54 -0.13
C GLN A 183 1.55 27.30 -1.42
N PHE A 184 2.77 27.84 -1.52
CA PHE A 184 3.67 27.71 -2.67
C PHE A 184 5.04 27.08 -2.34
N LEU A 185 5.35 26.85 -1.06
CA LEU A 185 6.69 26.41 -0.65
C LEU A 185 6.63 25.11 0.17
N ILE A 186 7.34 24.10 -0.31
CA ILE A 186 7.59 22.80 0.35
C ILE A 186 8.42 22.93 1.64
N SER A 187 8.68 24.14 2.14
CA SER A 187 9.50 24.39 3.34
C SER A 187 8.94 23.73 4.60
N ASN A 188 7.63 23.44 4.63
CA ASN A 188 6.97 22.68 5.70
C ASN A 188 6.94 21.16 5.46
N GLN A 189 7.77 20.65 4.55
CA GLN A 189 7.84 19.24 4.16
C GLN A 189 9.27 18.67 4.33
N LYS A 190 10.14 19.44 4.99
CA LYS A 190 11.56 19.16 5.17
C LYS A 190 11.95 18.99 6.63
N PHE A 191 12.90 18.08 6.88
CA PHE A 191 13.44 17.79 8.21
C PHE A 191 14.90 18.19 8.30
N ASN A 192 15.29 18.64 9.50
CA ASN A 192 16.70 18.79 9.86
C ASN A 192 17.08 17.64 10.77
N ILE A 193 18.03 16.82 10.33
CA ILE A 193 18.52 15.66 11.07
C ILE A 193 19.90 15.98 11.62
N THR A 194 20.08 15.84 12.91
CA THR A 194 21.36 15.96 13.59
C THR A 194 21.79 14.58 14.09
N TYR A 195 22.87 14.05 13.53
CA TYR A 195 23.57 12.87 14.04
C TYR A 195 24.63 13.29 15.03
N LYS A 196 24.85 12.45 16.04
CA LYS A 196 25.89 12.64 17.04
C LYS A 196 26.67 11.36 17.28
N ALA A 197 27.98 11.50 17.48
CA ALA A 197 28.83 10.37 17.84
C ALA A 197 28.53 9.92 19.28
N CYS A 198 28.55 8.61 19.52
CA CYS A 198 28.37 8.05 20.85
C CYS A 198 29.72 7.83 21.52
N SER A 199 29.83 8.28 22.77
CA SER A 199 31.04 8.06 23.57
C SER A 199 31.33 6.57 23.72
N GLY A 200 32.58 6.17 23.46
CA GLY A 200 33.02 4.78 23.53
C GLY A 200 32.64 3.91 22.31
N MET A 201 31.99 4.47 21.28
CA MET A 201 31.62 3.73 20.06
C MET A 201 32.40 4.24 18.85
N THR A 202 33.46 3.52 18.47
CA THR A 202 34.24 3.81 17.26
C THR A 202 33.40 3.59 16.00
N GLY A 203 33.42 4.56 15.08
CA GLY A 203 32.67 4.48 13.81
C GLY A 203 31.32 5.21 13.81
N THR A 204 30.87 5.68 14.98
CA THR A 204 29.78 6.68 15.09
C THR A 204 30.29 8.06 14.66
N PHE A 205 29.39 8.98 14.26
CA PHE A 205 29.80 10.25 13.67
C PHE A 205 28.87 11.41 14.06
N ASP A 206 29.42 12.62 14.05
CA ASP A 206 28.66 13.86 14.09
C ASP A 206 28.32 14.30 12.66
N GLY A 207 27.06 14.65 12.42
CA GLY A 207 26.61 15.08 11.10
C GLY A 207 25.32 15.89 11.18
N ALA A 208 25.11 16.79 10.22
CA ALA A 208 23.87 17.53 10.10
C ALA A 208 23.39 17.49 8.65
N TRP A 209 22.15 17.08 8.46
CA TRP A 209 21.46 17.12 7.17
C TRP A 209 20.32 18.13 7.28
N TYR A 210 20.44 19.18 6.49
CA TYR A 210 19.39 20.17 6.33
C TYR A 210 18.53 19.77 5.14
N ASP A 211 17.25 20.10 5.20
CA ASP A 211 16.34 19.91 4.08
C ASP A 211 16.14 18.44 3.66
N ALA A 212 16.26 17.49 4.59
CA ALA A 212 16.04 16.09 4.32
C ALA A 212 14.57 15.81 4.01
N GLU A 213 14.32 15.10 2.91
CA GLU A 213 13.01 14.54 2.57
C GLU A 213 12.92 13.12 3.15
N LEU A 214 11.81 12.77 3.80
CA LEU A 214 11.61 11.40 4.28
C LEU A 214 11.64 10.36 3.15
N SER A 215 11.29 10.77 1.92
CA SER A 215 11.30 9.94 0.71
C SER A 215 12.70 9.66 0.16
N SER A 216 13.72 10.44 0.49
CA SER A 216 15.09 10.21 0.01
C SER A 216 15.87 9.20 0.87
N TYR A 217 15.29 8.78 2.00
CA TYR A 217 15.81 7.68 2.80
C TYR A 217 15.15 6.38 2.37
N GLN A 218 15.84 5.64 1.50
CA GLN A 218 15.76 4.18 1.51
C GLN A 218 16.26 3.73 2.88
N ALA A 219 15.36 3.64 3.86
CA ALA A 219 15.62 2.85 5.05
C ALA A 219 15.77 1.41 4.57
N GLU A 220 17.00 0.98 4.32
CA GLU A 220 17.31 -0.43 4.28
C GLU A 220 16.96 -0.98 5.67
N ARG A 221 15.74 -1.52 5.78
CA ARG A 221 15.38 -2.45 6.84
C ARG A 221 16.16 -3.74 6.54
N GLN A 222 17.44 -3.75 6.87
CA GLN A 222 18.23 -4.97 6.88
C GLN A 222 17.82 -5.75 8.13
N GLU A 223 16.87 -6.67 7.94
CA GLU A 223 16.58 -7.69 8.93
C GLU A 223 17.78 -8.65 9.02
N GLY A 224 18.24 -8.80 10.25
CA GLY A 224 19.25 -9.73 10.73
C GLY A 224 19.23 -9.64 12.24
#